data_AF-A0A963SZJ2-F1
#
_entry.id   AF-A0A963SZJ2-F1
#
_cell.length_a   1.000
_cell.length_b   1.000
_cell.length_c   1.000
_cell.angle_alpha   90.00
_cell.angle_beta   90.00
_cell.angle_gamma   90.00
#
_symmetry.space_group_name_H-M   'P 1'
#
loop_
_entity.id
_entity.type
_entity.pdbx_description
1 polymer ?
#
loop_
_entity_poly.entity_id
_entity_poly.type
_entity_poly.pdbx_seq_one_letter_code
_entity_poly.pdbx_strand_id
1 'polypeptide(L)'
;MEEWLALRKTAEDIEARLGEIAERIAAELSCPASEGGAQRITGLLRNVEHWRRDLQNTIAQYDAAVISPQMRRMAGLPAIKIRAWTDTQRYFRTVRHRILRWRDVARAVNTLAGWQGMPLYGAEPDTNSLAAQQRKSVDDVFKILHGFVNTAAQNEAASAFGCFADIPLPATAFAEHAHAAMRVGLAQHRARVLRFIDVGCGGGLKVLQAAQFYAVSDGLDYDPGYVAAARHLFEQTGHVRGQVFEGDARQFPDYAGYDVIYFYRPMKDADMMHQLEDRILDDARPGTVLIAPYAGFAERLGSLNCAHVAGAVFVAGIDRGQADDLRLAAERIVPELAPLPLEADPLGGYLTPILEASYANAYPIR
;
A
#
# COMPACT_ATOMS: atom_id res chain seq x y z
N MET A 1 -31.16 -32.88 -12.44
CA MET A 1 -30.08 -32.24 -13.22
C MET A 1 -30.37 -30.77 -13.44
N GLU A 2 -31.59 -30.41 -13.85
CA GLU A 2 -32.03 -29.01 -13.92
C GLU A 2 -32.01 -28.31 -12.56
N GLU A 3 -32.28 -29.03 -11.48
CA GLU A 3 -32.35 -28.48 -10.12
C GLU A 3 -31.04 -27.83 -9.63
N TRP A 4 -29.87 -28.47 -9.76
CA TRP A 4 -28.61 -27.87 -9.31
C TRP A 4 -28.11 -26.75 -10.25
N LEU A 5 -28.50 -26.77 -11.52
CA LEU A 5 -28.26 -25.66 -12.45
C LEU A 5 -29.13 -24.45 -12.09
N ALA A 6 -30.39 -24.68 -11.72
CA ALA A 6 -31.28 -23.64 -11.23
C ALA A 6 -30.77 -23.02 -9.93
N LEU A 7 -30.34 -23.83 -8.96
CA LEU A 7 -29.73 -23.36 -7.71
C LEU A 7 -28.45 -22.55 -7.96
N ARG A 8 -27.62 -22.96 -8.91
CA ARG A 8 -26.45 -22.18 -9.33
C ARG A 8 -26.87 -20.81 -9.88
N LYS A 9 -27.84 -20.77 -10.78
CA LYS A 9 -28.36 -19.51 -11.33
C LYS A 9 -28.91 -18.60 -10.23
N THR A 10 -29.68 -19.15 -9.29
CA THR A 10 -30.16 -18.39 -8.12
C THR A 10 -29.02 -17.82 -7.29
N ALA A 11 -27.97 -18.61 -7.04
CA ALA A 11 -26.79 -18.13 -6.33
C ALA A 11 -26.05 -17.01 -7.11
N GLU A 12 -25.92 -17.14 -8.43
CA GLU A 12 -25.35 -16.11 -9.30
C GLU A 12 -26.16 -14.81 -9.25
N ASP A 13 -27.50 -14.90 -9.29
CA ASP A 13 -28.40 -13.75 -9.16
C ASP A 13 -28.26 -13.05 -7.79
N ILE A 14 -28.10 -13.82 -6.70
CA ILE A 14 -27.85 -13.27 -5.36
C ILE A 14 -26.46 -12.63 -5.26
N GLU A 15 -25.42 -13.25 -5.82
CA GLU A 15 -24.07 -12.65 -5.87
C GLU A 15 -24.06 -11.33 -6.65
N ALA A 16 -24.85 -11.21 -7.73
CA ALA A 16 -24.99 -9.96 -8.46
C ALA A 16 -25.59 -8.85 -7.58
N ARG A 17 -26.64 -9.15 -6.80
CA ARG A 17 -27.24 -8.20 -5.83
C ARG A 17 -26.27 -7.82 -4.72
N LEU A 18 -25.51 -8.79 -4.22
CA LEU A 18 -24.45 -8.52 -3.25
C LEU A 18 -23.36 -7.62 -3.83
N GLY A 19 -23.02 -7.79 -5.12
CA GLY A 19 -22.08 -6.95 -5.85
C GLY A 19 -22.55 -5.49 -5.92
N GLU A 20 -23.81 -5.25 -6.31
CA GLU A 20 -24.41 -3.91 -6.32
C GLU A 20 -24.33 -3.22 -4.94
N ILE A 21 -24.56 -3.97 -3.85
CA ILE A 21 -24.46 -3.43 -2.49
C ILE A 21 -22.99 -3.18 -2.11
N ALA A 22 -22.08 -4.06 -2.50
CA ALA A 22 -20.65 -3.94 -2.24
C ALA A 22 -20.04 -2.72 -2.93
N GLU A 23 -20.42 -2.43 -4.17
CA GLU A 23 -20.03 -1.20 -4.89
C GLU A 23 -20.49 0.06 -4.14
N ARG A 24 -21.71 0.05 -3.59
CA ARG A 24 -22.23 1.17 -2.80
C ARG A 24 -21.48 1.33 -1.48
N ILE A 25 -21.12 0.24 -0.81
CA ILE A 25 -20.28 0.28 0.40
C ILE A 25 -18.90 0.86 0.04
N ALA A 26 -18.30 0.38 -1.05
CA ALA A 26 -17.00 0.85 -1.53
C ALA A 26 -17.01 2.34 -1.86
N ALA A 27 -18.09 2.84 -2.49
CA ALA A 27 -18.27 4.26 -2.77
C ALA A 27 -18.35 5.10 -1.48
N GLU A 28 -19.11 4.64 -0.48
CA GLU A 28 -19.19 5.33 0.83
C GLU A 28 -17.84 5.33 1.57
N LEU A 29 -17.06 4.26 1.47
CA LEU A 29 -15.71 4.15 2.03
C LEU A 29 -14.67 5.00 1.29
N SER A 30 -14.95 5.36 0.03
CA SER A 30 -14.06 6.21 -0.78
C SER A 30 -14.32 7.70 -0.56
N CYS A 31 -15.46 8.05 0.05
CA CYS A 31 -15.77 9.42 0.40
C CYS A 31 -15.17 9.80 1.76
N PRO A 32 -14.83 11.08 1.99
CA PRO A 32 -14.48 11.57 3.32
C PRO A 32 -15.58 11.22 4.33
N ALA A 33 -15.20 10.66 5.48
CA ALA A 33 -16.16 10.30 6.53
C ALA A 33 -17.07 11.51 6.87
N SER A 34 -18.37 11.32 6.68
CA SER A 34 -19.42 12.28 6.99
C SER A 34 -20.35 11.68 8.04
N GLU A 35 -21.02 12.51 8.85
CA GLU A 35 -21.97 12.05 9.88
C GLU A 35 -23.07 11.13 9.32
N GLY A 36 -23.39 11.24 8.03
CA GLY A 36 -24.34 10.35 7.34
C GLY A 36 -23.73 9.08 6.74
N GLY A 37 -22.41 9.03 6.49
CA GLY A 37 -21.74 7.91 5.82
C GLY A 37 -21.81 6.62 6.64
N ALA A 38 -21.49 6.69 7.93
CA ALA A 38 -21.54 5.53 8.83
C ALA A 38 -22.96 4.94 8.94
N GLN A 39 -23.99 5.80 8.96
CA GLN A 39 -25.40 5.36 9.00
C GLN A 39 -25.80 4.67 7.69
N ARG A 40 -25.39 5.23 6.54
CA ARG A 40 -25.63 4.61 5.22
C ARG A 40 -24.94 3.25 5.11
N ILE A 41 -23.67 3.15 5.52
CA ILE A 41 -22.92 1.88 5.57
C ILE A 41 -23.65 0.86 6.47
N THR A 42 -24.11 1.27 7.65
CA THR A 42 -24.89 0.40 8.55
C THR A 42 -26.17 -0.11 7.87
N GLY A 43 -26.87 0.73 7.11
CA GLY A 43 -28.00 0.34 6.28
C GLY A 43 -27.63 -0.70 5.22
N LEU A 44 -26.53 -0.48 4.49
CA LEU A 44 -26.04 -1.38 3.46
C LEU A 44 -25.60 -2.74 4.03
N LEU A 45 -24.91 -2.76 5.18
CA LEU A 45 -24.50 -4.00 5.87
C LEU A 45 -25.69 -4.87 6.27
N ARG A 46 -26.82 -4.27 6.69
CA ARG A 46 -28.06 -5.01 6.96
C ARG A 46 -28.62 -5.67 5.69
N ASN A 47 -28.53 -5.00 4.55
CA ASN A 47 -28.94 -5.57 3.26
C ASN A 47 -28.02 -6.73 2.85
N VAL A 48 -26.71 -6.60 3.05
CA VAL A 48 -25.78 -7.71 2.80
C VAL A 48 -26.14 -8.92 3.66
N GLU A 49 -26.43 -8.72 4.96
CA GLU A 49 -26.77 -9.82 5.87
C GLU A 49 -28.09 -10.51 5.49
N HIS A 50 -29.04 -9.80 4.89
CA HIS A 50 -30.24 -10.42 4.32
C HIS A 50 -29.90 -11.36 3.16
N TRP A 51 -29.23 -10.84 2.12
CA TRP A 51 -28.89 -11.61 0.93
C TRP A 51 -27.87 -12.74 1.21
N ARG A 52 -26.98 -12.55 2.18
CA ARG A 52 -26.03 -13.58 2.62
C ARG A 52 -26.76 -14.79 3.21
N ARG A 53 -27.82 -14.58 3.99
CA ARG A 53 -28.64 -15.67 4.53
C ARG A 53 -29.35 -16.43 3.41
N ASP A 54 -29.86 -15.74 2.40
CA ASP A 54 -30.49 -16.37 1.23
C ASP A 54 -29.47 -17.18 0.41
N LEU A 55 -28.25 -16.67 0.27
CA LEU A 55 -27.15 -17.40 -0.38
C LEU A 55 -26.75 -18.66 0.42
N GLN A 56 -26.68 -18.56 1.75
CA GLN A 56 -26.42 -19.71 2.63
C GLN A 56 -27.54 -20.77 2.51
N ASN A 57 -28.80 -20.35 2.44
CA ASN A 57 -29.93 -21.25 2.22
C ASN A 57 -29.83 -21.96 0.86
N THR A 58 -29.45 -21.22 -0.20
CA THR A 58 -29.24 -21.79 -1.54
C THR A 58 -28.11 -22.84 -1.55
N ILE A 59 -27.02 -22.58 -0.82
CA ILE A 59 -25.93 -23.54 -0.63
C ILE A 59 -26.40 -24.80 0.11
N ALA A 60 -27.20 -24.64 1.17
CA ALA A 60 -27.73 -25.76 1.92
C ALA A 60 -28.67 -26.64 1.07
N GLN A 61 -29.50 -26.02 0.22
CA GLN A 61 -30.34 -26.73 -0.75
C GLN A 61 -29.49 -27.48 -1.78
N TYR A 62 -28.42 -26.85 -2.29
CA TYR A 62 -27.46 -27.49 -3.18
C TYR A 62 -26.82 -28.72 -2.52
N ASP A 63 -26.35 -28.60 -1.28
CA ASP A 63 -25.76 -29.71 -0.54
C ASP A 63 -26.74 -30.86 -0.33
N ALA A 64 -28.00 -30.57 0.00
CA ALA A 64 -29.04 -31.58 0.12
C ALA A 64 -29.30 -32.31 -1.22
N ALA A 65 -29.38 -31.56 -2.32
CA ALA A 65 -29.57 -32.13 -3.66
C ALA A 65 -28.38 -33.00 -4.09
N VAL A 66 -27.16 -32.56 -3.75
CA VAL A 66 -25.89 -33.23 -4.06
C VAL A 66 -25.67 -34.47 -3.20
N ILE A 67 -25.99 -34.46 -1.90
CA ILE A 67 -25.77 -35.62 -1.01
C ILE A 67 -26.82 -36.73 -1.22
N SER A 68 -27.91 -36.47 -1.96
CA SER A 68 -28.98 -37.44 -2.20
C SER A 68 -28.54 -38.70 -2.98
N PRO A 69 -29.20 -39.87 -2.80
CA PRO A 69 -28.89 -41.13 -3.49
C PRO A 69 -28.89 -41.07 -5.03
N GLN A 70 -29.43 -40.01 -5.64
CA GLN A 70 -29.39 -39.79 -7.08
C GLN A 70 -27.94 -39.71 -7.62
N MET A 71 -26.96 -39.39 -6.77
CA MET A 71 -25.53 -39.36 -7.15
C MET A 71 -24.92 -40.70 -7.52
N ARG A 72 -25.45 -41.83 -7.00
CA ARG A 72 -24.96 -43.16 -7.41
C ARG A 72 -25.24 -43.47 -8.88
N ARG A 73 -26.04 -42.64 -9.58
CA ARG A 73 -26.37 -42.75 -11.01
C ARG A 73 -25.49 -41.88 -11.92
N MET A 74 -24.43 -41.24 -11.42
CA MET A 74 -23.52 -40.45 -12.26
C MET A 74 -22.58 -41.29 -13.13
N ALA A 75 -22.44 -42.60 -12.83
CA ALA A 75 -21.79 -43.55 -13.72
C ALA A 75 -22.61 -43.67 -15.01
N GLY A 76 -22.07 -43.18 -16.13
CA GLY A 76 -22.71 -43.25 -17.46
C GLY A 76 -23.25 -41.91 -18.01
N LEU A 77 -23.05 -40.78 -17.33
CA LEU A 77 -23.42 -39.47 -17.90
C LEU A 77 -22.44 -39.04 -19.01
N PRO A 78 -22.94 -38.34 -20.06
CA PRO A 78 -22.10 -37.68 -21.05
C PRO A 78 -21.07 -36.72 -20.42
N ALA A 79 -19.86 -36.65 -20.99
CA ALA A 79 -18.75 -35.83 -20.49
C ALA A 79 -19.11 -34.35 -20.25
N ILE A 80 -19.97 -33.77 -21.11
CA ILE A 80 -20.45 -32.38 -20.97
C ILE A 80 -21.18 -32.18 -19.63
N LYS A 81 -21.99 -33.15 -19.21
CA LYS A 81 -22.74 -33.08 -17.93
C LYS A 81 -21.81 -33.25 -16.72
N ILE A 82 -20.80 -34.11 -16.85
CA ILE A 82 -19.76 -34.26 -15.82
C ILE A 82 -19.01 -32.94 -15.63
N ARG A 83 -18.60 -32.29 -16.72
CA ARG A 83 -17.92 -30.99 -16.68
C ARG A 83 -18.78 -29.91 -16.02
N ALA A 84 -20.02 -29.74 -16.48
CA ALA A 84 -20.94 -28.75 -15.92
C ALA A 84 -21.18 -28.96 -14.40
N TRP A 85 -21.22 -30.22 -13.95
CA TRP A 85 -21.32 -30.53 -12.53
C TRP A 85 -20.05 -30.17 -11.76
N THR A 86 -18.86 -30.53 -12.26
CA THR A 86 -17.58 -30.15 -11.64
C THR A 86 -17.41 -28.63 -11.57
N ASP A 87 -17.83 -27.91 -12.60
CA ASP A 87 -17.80 -26.44 -12.62
C ASP A 87 -18.74 -25.85 -11.56
N THR A 88 -19.94 -26.42 -11.39
CA THR A 88 -20.87 -25.99 -10.34
C THR A 88 -20.35 -26.31 -8.92
N GLN A 89 -19.71 -27.46 -8.72
CA GLN A 89 -19.06 -27.78 -7.44
C GLN A 89 -17.95 -26.79 -7.11
N ARG A 90 -17.12 -26.46 -8.11
CA ARG A 90 -16.06 -25.46 -7.97
C ARG A 90 -16.65 -24.09 -7.62
N TYR A 91 -17.71 -23.69 -8.33
CA TYR A 91 -18.44 -22.45 -8.06
C TYR A 91 -18.90 -22.38 -6.61
N PHE A 92 -19.67 -23.36 -6.12
CA PHE A 92 -20.17 -23.34 -4.74
C PHE A 92 -19.05 -23.46 -3.68
N ARG A 93 -17.91 -24.07 -4.00
CA ARG A 93 -16.72 -24.03 -3.12
C ARG A 93 -16.20 -22.60 -2.99
N THR A 94 -16.10 -21.87 -4.10
CA THR A 94 -15.69 -20.46 -4.10
C THR A 94 -16.69 -19.57 -3.35
N VAL A 95 -17.99 -19.75 -3.56
CA VAL A 95 -19.02 -18.98 -2.85
C VAL A 95 -18.92 -19.18 -1.33
N ARG A 96 -18.72 -20.41 -0.85
CA ARG A 96 -18.52 -20.67 0.60
C ARG A 96 -17.33 -19.91 1.16
N HIS A 97 -16.22 -19.87 0.41
CA HIS A 97 -15.04 -19.13 0.83
C HIS A 97 -15.34 -17.63 1.01
N ARG A 98 -16.07 -17.02 0.07
CA ARG A 98 -16.52 -15.62 0.16
C ARG A 98 -17.43 -15.37 1.38
N ILE A 99 -18.38 -16.27 1.64
CA ILE A 99 -19.26 -16.15 2.82
C ILE A 99 -18.46 -16.21 4.13
N LEU A 100 -17.44 -17.08 4.22
CA LEU A 100 -16.61 -17.17 5.42
C LEU A 100 -15.79 -15.89 5.64
N ARG A 101 -15.29 -15.28 4.55
CA ARG A 101 -14.54 -14.01 4.61
C ARG A 101 -15.39 -12.81 4.99
N TRP A 102 -16.71 -12.89 4.83
CA TRP A 102 -17.61 -11.78 5.15
C TRP A 102 -17.44 -11.26 6.58
N ARG A 103 -17.12 -12.14 7.56
CA ARG A 103 -16.89 -11.69 8.94
C ARG A 103 -15.76 -10.68 9.04
N ASP A 104 -14.65 -10.94 8.36
CA ASP A 104 -13.47 -10.10 8.40
C ASP A 104 -13.67 -8.85 7.53
N VAL A 105 -14.39 -8.97 6.40
CA VAL A 105 -14.86 -7.82 5.60
C VAL A 105 -15.76 -6.89 6.41
N ALA A 106 -16.78 -7.42 7.09
CA ALA A 106 -17.71 -6.63 7.87
C ALA A 106 -17.03 -5.93 9.05
N ARG A 107 -16.02 -6.57 9.68
CA ARG A 107 -15.20 -5.92 10.70
C ARG A 107 -14.45 -4.73 10.11
N ALA A 108 -13.77 -4.92 8.98
CA ALA A 108 -13.03 -3.87 8.30
C ALA A 108 -13.93 -2.69 7.89
N VAL A 109 -15.07 -2.96 7.27
CA VAL A 109 -16.04 -1.93 6.89
C VAL A 109 -16.50 -1.12 8.10
N ASN A 110 -16.79 -1.76 9.24
CA ASN A 110 -17.17 -1.05 10.46
C ASN A 110 -16.03 -0.22 11.03
N THR A 111 -14.80 -0.74 11.05
CA THR A 111 -13.61 0.00 11.49
C THR A 111 -13.41 1.25 10.64
N LEU A 112 -13.46 1.11 9.31
CA LEU A 112 -13.29 2.22 8.37
C LEU A 112 -14.43 3.24 8.49
N ALA A 113 -15.68 2.79 8.59
CA ALA A 113 -16.83 3.68 8.74
C ALA A 113 -16.79 4.50 10.05
N GLY A 114 -16.19 3.96 11.11
CA GLY A 114 -16.04 4.64 12.40
C GLY A 114 -14.78 5.50 12.52
N TRP A 115 -13.84 5.40 11.58
CA TRP A 115 -12.54 6.06 11.68
C TRP A 115 -12.68 7.59 11.55
N GLN A 116 -12.19 8.30 12.57
CA GLN A 116 -12.29 9.78 12.64
C GLN A 116 -11.07 10.51 12.10
N GLY A 117 -10.02 9.76 11.75
CA GLY A 117 -8.73 10.33 11.37
C GLY A 117 -7.73 10.42 12.52
N MET A 118 -6.46 10.54 12.15
CA MET A 118 -5.32 10.72 13.04
C MET A 118 -4.28 11.60 12.33
N PRO A 119 -3.60 12.52 13.04
CA PRO A 119 -2.50 13.30 12.48
C PRO A 119 -1.48 12.44 11.72
N LEU A 120 -0.83 13.01 10.71
CA LEU A 120 0.22 12.30 9.95
C LEU A 120 1.44 11.97 10.81
N TYR A 121 1.71 12.78 11.82
CA TYR A 121 2.79 12.61 12.78
C TYR A 121 2.23 12.59 14.19
N GLY A 122 2.75 11.69 15.03
CA GLY A 122 2.48 11.70 16.46
C GLY A 122 3.10 12.92 17.14
N ALA A 123 2.69 13.18 18.38
CA ALA A 123 3.39 14.15 19.21
C ALA A 123 4.83 13.66 19.44
N GLU A 124 5.81 14.56 19.33
CA GLU A 124 7.19 14.24 19.68
C GLU A 124 7.24 13.86 21.17
N PRO A 125 7.79 12.67 21.49
CA PRO A 125 7.91 12.26 22.88
C PRO A 125 8.93 13.15 23.57
N ASP A 126 8.69 13.49 24.84
CA ASP A 126 9.72 14.11 25.68
C ASP A 126 10.97 13.22 25.68
N THR A 127 12.14 13.83 25.48
CA THR A 127 13.46 13.21 25.44
C THR A 127 13.72 12.21 26.58
N ASN A 128 13.19 12.49 27.78
CA ASN A 128 13.36 11.64 28.95
C ASN A 128 12.22 10.63 29.17
N SER A 129 11.23 10.59 28.27
CA SER A 129 10.12 9.63 28.36
C SER A 129 10.53 8.22 27.97
N LEU A 130 9.78 7.23 28.46
CA LEU A 130 9.94 5.83 28.07
C LEU A 130 9.87 5.64 26.55
N ALA A 131 8.97 6.35 25.87
CA ALA A 131 8.80 6.26 24.42
C ALA A 131 10.04 6.76 23.66
N ALA A 132 10.67 7.86 24.10
CA ALA A 132 11.90 8.36 23.49
C ALA A 132 13.07 7.39 23.69
N GLN A 133 13.20 6.79 24.88
CA GLN A 133 14.26 5.80 25.15
C GLN A 133 14.06 4.50 24.34
N GLN A 134 12.80 4.07 24.14
CA GLN A 134 12.47 2.94 23.27
C GLN A 134 12.81 3.22 21.80
N ARG A 135 12.46 4.41 21.29
CA ARG A 135 12.82 4.84 19.91
C ARG A 135 14.33 4.85 19.72
N LYS A 136 15.07 5.46 20.64
CA LYS A 136 16.54 5.50 20.61
C LYS A 136 17.15 4.10 20.58
N SER A 137 16.64 3.16 21.39
CA SER A 137 17.12 1.77 21.40
C SER A 137 16.94 1.09 20.03
N VAL A 138 15.78 1.29 19.38
CA VAL A 138 15.54 0.78 18.03
C VAL A 138 16.50 1.42 17.02
N ASP A 139 16.68 2.74 17.08
CA ASP A 139 17.59 3.46 16.18
C ASP A 139 19.06 3.03 16.35
N ASP A 140 19.51 2.78 17.58
CA ASP A 140 20.86 2.30 17.87
C ASP A 140 21.10 0.91 17.26
N VAL A 141 20.11 -0.01 17.34
CA VAL A 141 20.19 -1.32 16.68
C VAL A 141 20.24 -1.18 15.16
N PHE A 142 19.40 -0.33 14.58
CA PHE A 142 19.42 -0.09 13.13
C PHE A 142 20.73 0.53 12.66
N LYS A 143 21.35 1.41 13.46
CA LYS A 143 22.66 1.98 13.17
C LYS A 143 23.75 0.90 13.14
N ILE A 144 23.69 -0.07 14.05
CA ILE A 144 24.61 -1.22 14.04
C ILE A 144 24.39 -2.07 12.79
N LEU A 145 23.14 -2.41 12.46
CA LEU A 145 22.80 -3.17 11.25
C LEU A 145 23.24 -2.45 9.98
N HIS A 146 23.08 -1.14 9.91
CA HIS A 146 23.55 -0.31 8.81
C HIS A 146 25.05 -0.46 8.59
N GLY A 147 25.87 -0.45 9.65
CA GLY A 147 27.30 -0.70 9.55
C GLY A 147 27.67 -2.12 9.10
N PHE A 148 26.85 -3.13 9.43
CA PHE A 148 27.05 -4.50 8.94
C PHE A 148 26.68 -4.70 7.48
N VAL A 149 25.71 -3.95 6.96
CA VAL A 149 25.33 -3.99 5.55
C VAL A 149 26.34 -3.18 4.72
N ASN A 150 26.74 -2.02 5.22
CA ASN A 150 27.68 -1.11 4.56
C ASN A 150 29.12 -1.35 5.05
N THR A 151 29.67 -2.51 4.71
CA THR A 151 31.06 -2.86 5.10
C THR A 151 32.12 -2.19 4.24
N ALA A 152 31.76 -1.76 3.02
CA ALA A 152 32.66 -1.05 2.14
C ALA A 152 32.84 0.41 2.60
N ALA A 153 34.10 0.85 2.69
CA ALA A 153 34.38 2.28 2.71
C ALA A 153 33.87 2.92 1.40
N GLN A 154 33.40 4.16 1.49
CA GLN A 154 32.99 4.92 0.30
C GLN A 154 34.10 4.88 -0.75
N ASN A 155 33.73 4.60 -2.00
CA ASN A 155 34.64 4.59 -3.13
C ASN A 155 35.24 6.00 -3.35
N GLU A 156 36.54 6.05 -3.67
CA GLU A 156 37.24 7.31 -3.92
C GLU A 156 36.60 8.15 -5.03
N ALA A 157 36.10 7.49 -6.09
CA ALA A 157 35.42 8.18 -7.20
C ALA A 157 34.12 8.83 -6.72
N ALA A 158 33.31 8.14 -5.91
CA ALA A 158 32.08 8.70 -5.34
C ALA A 158 32.37 9.87 -4.39
N SER A 159 33.41 9.75 -3.56
CA SER A 159 33.85 10.86 -2.70
C SER A 159 34.34 12.06 -3.53
N ALA A 160 35.16 11.83 -4.55
CA ALA A 160 35.67 12.88 -5.46
C ALA A 160 34.55 13.53 -6.28
N PHE A 161 33.49 12.77 -6.60
CA PHE A 161 32.29 13.27 -7.27
C PHE A 161 31.41 14.16 -6.37
N GLY A 162 31.69 14.21 -5.06
CA GLY A 162 30.96 15.05 -4.11
C GLY A 162 29.84 14.32 -3.38
N CYS A 163 29.73 12.99 -3.47
CA CYS A 163 28.74 12.23 -2.71
C CYS A 163 29.07 12.20 -1.21
N PHE A 164 28.04 12.25 -0.36
CA PHE A 164 28.21 11.90 1.06
C PHE A 164 28.56 10.42 1.22
N ALA A 165 29.42 10.11 2.19
CA ALA A 165 29.47 8.75 2.72
C ALA A 165 28.12 8.47 3.39
N ASP A 166 27.61 7.24 3.31
CA ASP A 166 26.25 6.91 3.75
C ASP A 166 25.92 7.47 5.15
N ILE A 167 25.03 8.47 5.21
CA ILE A 167 24.57 9.13 6.45
C ILE A 167 23.19 8.56 6.82
N PRO A 168 23.09 7.69 7.84
CA PRO A 168 21.82 7.09 8.17
C PRO A 168 20.91 8.09 8.87
N LEU A 169 19.76 8.40 8.26
CA LEU A 169 18.61 8.94 8.97
C LEU A 169 18.15 7.89 10.02
N PRO A 170 17.79 8.29 11.26
CA PRO A 170 17.23 7.37 12.25
C PRO A 170 16.08 6.52 11.65
N ALA A 171 16.03 5.23 11.99
CA ALA A 171 15.06 4.30 11.42
C ALA A 171 13.62 4.65 11.82
N THR A 172 13.43 5.12 13.05
CA THR A 172 12.12 5.58 13.52
C THR A 172 11.66 6.83 12.76
N ALA A 173 12.54 7.81 12.55
CA ALA A 173 12.23 9.02 11.77
C ALA A 173 11.89 8.70 10.31
N PHE A 174 12.68 7.82 9.66
CA PHE A 174 12.35 7.34 8.31
C PHE A 174 10.98 6.67 8.26
N ALA A 175 10.66 5.81 9.23
CA ALA A 175 9.36 5.13 9.29
C ALA A 175 8.20 6.13 9.40
N GLU A 176 8.34 7.18 10.22
CA GLU A 176 7.33 8.23 10.35
C GLU A 176 7.09 8.94 9.01
N HIS A 177 8.16 9.31 8.29
CA HIS A 177 8.03 9.97 7.00
C HIS A 177 7.48 9.06 5.89
N ALA A 178 7.97 7.83 5.79
CA ALA A 178 7.50 6.85 4.80
C ALA A 178 6.01 6.53 5.03
N HIS A 179 5.61 6.37 6.29
CA HIS A 179 4.23 6.11 6.64
C HIS A 179 3.32 7.30 6.31
N ALA A 180 3.73 8.53 6.66
CA ALA A 180 3.01 9.75 6.29
C ALA A 180 2.89 9.87 4.75
N ALA A 181 3.97 9.63 4.01
CA ALA A 181 3.99 9.67 2.56
C ALA A 181 3.08 8.60 1.92
N MET A 182 3.02 7.39 2.49
CA MET A 182 2.09 6.34 2.06
C MET A 182 0.64 6.81 2.19
N ARG A 183 0.26 7.38 3.35
CA ARG A 183 -1.10 7.90 3.58
C ARG A 183 -1.43 9.05 2.62
N VAL A 184 -0.47 9.95 2.37
CA VAL A 184 -0.61 11.02 1.37
C VAL A 184 -0.78 10.45 -0.04
N GLY A 185 0.00 9.45 -0.44
CA GLY A 185 -0.14 8.80 -1.74
C GLY A 185 -1.48 8.10 -1.93
N LEU A 186 -2.00 7.44 -0.88
CA LEU A 186 -3.31 6.77 -0.90
C LEU A 186 -4.46 7.78 -0.97
N ALA A 187 -4.36 8.91 -0.27
CA ALA A 187 -5.35 9.99 -0.31
C ALA A 187 -5.47 10.67 -1.69
N GLN A 188 -4.53 10.43 -2.60
CA GLN A 188 -4.64 10.87 -4.00
C GLN A 188 -5.48 9.90 -4.87
N HIS A 189 -5.97 8.79 -4.30
CA HIS A 189 -6.83 7.81 -4.99
C HIS A 189 -6.25 7.28 -6.30
N ARG A 190 -4.94 7.03 -6.33
CA ARG A 190 -4.28 6.47 -7.52
C ARG A 190 -4.78 5.06 -7.79
N ALA A 191 -5.09 4.76 -9.06
CA ALA A 191 -5.59 3.46 -9.49
C ALA A 191 -4.55 2.32 -9.44
N ARG A 192 -3.32 2.60 -9.00
CA ARG A 192 -2.19 1.67 -8.96
C ARG A 192 -1.52 1.69 -7.60
N VAL A 193 -0.81 0.61 -7.29
CA VAL A 193 0.04 0.53 -6.09
C VAL A 193 1.11 1.62 -6.12
N LEU A 194 1.48 2.14 -4.94
CA LEU A 194 2.52 3.15 -4.83
C LEU A 194 3.91 2.54 -5.07
N ARG A 195 4.68 3.17 -5.96
CA ARG A 195 6.09 2.85 -6.22
C ARG A 195 6.99 3.85 -5.51
N PHE A 196 8.00 3.34 -4.82
CA PHE A 196 8.96 4.11 -4.05
C PHE A 196 10.37 4.00 -4.64
N ILE A 197 11.14 5.09 -4.58
CA ILE A 197 12.58 5.10 -4.81
C ILE A 197 13.32 5.84 -3.70
N ASP A 198 14.44 5.28 -3.27
CA ASP A 198 15.45 5.91 -2.42
C ASP A 198 16.63 6.40 -3.27
N VAL A 199 16.89 7.70 -3.26
CA VAL A 199 17.96 8.36 -4.03
C VAL A 199 19.16 8.63 -3.12
N GLY A 200 20.28 7.97 -3.44
CA GLY A 200 21.41 7.80 -2.54
C GLY A 200 21.14 6.70 -1.52
N CYS A 201 20.68 5.53 -1.99
CA CYS A 201 20.16 4.48 -1.11
C CYS A 201 21.20 3.77 -0.24
N GLY A 202 22.49 4.01 -0.47
CA GLY A 202 23.58 3.31 0.18
C GLY A 202 23.42 1.79 0.02
N GLY A 203 23.67 1.04 1.09
CA GLY A 203 23.46 -0.41 1.15
C GLY A 203 22.00 -0.86 1.17
N GLY A 204 21.03 0.02 0.93
CA GLY A 204 19.63 -0.35 0.66
C GLY A 204 18.78 -0.66 1.88
N LEU A 205 19.27 -0.41 3.11
CA LEU A 205 18.51 -0.71 4.33
C LEU A 205 17.19 0.09 4.42
N LYS A 206 17.18 1.33 3.92
CA LYS A 206 15.96 2.15 3.86
C LYS A 206 15.00 1.68 2.78
N VAL A 207 15.49 1.18 1.65
CA VAL A 207 14.65 0.53 0.64
C VAL A 207 13.98 -0.73 1.22
N LEU A 208 14.72 -1.54 1.97
CA LEU A 208 14.15 -2.70 2.69
C LEU A 208 13.08 -2.28 3.70
N GLN A 209 13.32 -1.19 4.44
CA GLN A 209 12.34 -0.63 5.36
C GLN A 209 11.10 -0.08 4.61
N ALA A 210 11.30 0.56 3.46
CA ALA A 210 10.26 1.10 2.59
C ALA A 210 9.32 0.01 2.03
N ALA A 211 9.83 -1.21 1.81
CA ALA A 211 9.04 -2.34 1.33
C ALA A 211 7.93 -2.79 2.32
N GLN A 212 7.92 -2.27 3.55
CA GLN A 212 6.79 -2.45 4.49
C GLN A 212 5.59 -1.55 4.14
N PHE A 213 5.81 -0.45 3.42
CA PHE A 213 4.82 0.57 3.09
C PHE A 213 4.43 0.56 1.62
N TYR A 214 5.36 0.17 0.74
CA TYR A 214 5.18 0.26 -0.71
C TYR A 214 5.30 -1.10 -1.37
N ALA A 215 4.50 -1.30 -2.42
CA ALA A 215 4.47 -2.59 -3.11
C ALA A 215 5.71 -2.82 -3.99
N VAL A 216 6.34 -1.72 -4.44
CA VAL A 216 7.63 -1.72 -5.14
C VAL A 216 8.53 -0.67 -4.49
N SER A 217 9.77 -1.05 -4.18
CA SER A 217 10.76 -0.16 -3.57
C SER A 217 12.10 -0.35 -4.27
N ASP A 218 12.50 0.66 -5.02
CA ASP A 218 13.75 0.70 -5.77
C ASP A 218 14.80 1.56 -5.04
N GLY A 219 16.08 1.32 -5.32
CA GLY A 219 17.19 2.11 -4.81
C GLY A 219 18.05 2.65 -5.96
N LEU A 220 18.61 3.84 -5.79
CA LEU A 220 19.57 4.43 -6.72
C LEU A 220 20.77 4.93 -5.94
N ASP A 221 21.98 4.51 -6.31
CA ASP A 221 23.20 5.04 -5.72
C ASP A 221 24.30 5.19 -6.78
N TYR A 222 25.23 6.12 -6.52
CA TYR A 222 26.38 6.34 -7.39
C TYR A 222 27.54 5.40 -7.04
N ASP A 223 27.68 5.00 -5.77
CA ASP A 223 28.79 4.19 -5.32
C ASP A 223 28.57 2.70 -5.69
N PRO A 224 29.41 2.10 -6.54
CA PRO A 224 29.22 0.71 -6.98
C PRO A 224 29.33 -0.29 -5.81
N GLY A 225 30.08 0.04 -4.75
CA GLY A 225 30.19 -0.77 -3.55
C GLY A 225 28.88 -0.82 -2.76
N TYR A 226 28.22 0.33 -2.60
CA TYR A 226 26.90 0.41 -1.98
C TYR A 226 25.82 -0.26 -2.81
N VAL A 227 25.85 -0.07 -4.14
CA VAL A 227 24.93 -0.77 -5.05
C VAL A 227 25.08 -2.29 -4.91
N ALA A 228 26.31 -2.81 -4.89
CA ALA A 228 26.55 -4.24 -4.72
C ALA A 228 26.03 -4.75 -3.37
N ALA A 229 26.25 -4.01 -2.28
CA ALA A 229 25.73 -4.35 -0.95
C ALA A 229 24.20 -4.37 -0.91
N ALA A 230 23.55 -3.36 -1.51
CA ALA A 230 22.09 -3.28 -1.59
C ALA A 230 21.48 -4.43 -2.40
N ARG A 231 22.07 -4.76 -3.56
CA ARG A 231 21.64 -5.93 -4.37
C ARG A 231 21.76 -7.22 -3.57
N HIS A 232 22.88 -7.41 -2.86
CA HIS A 232 23.08 -8.58 -2.01
C HIS A 232 22.04 -8.66 -0.89
N LEU A 233 21.73 -7.54 -0.22
CA LEU A 233 20.68 -7.47 0.80
C LEU A 233 19.31 -7.87 0.23
N PHE A 234 18.97 -7.42 -0.98
CA PHE A 234 17.67 -7.73 -1.60
C PHE A 234 17.58 -9.21 -1.96
N GLU A 235 18.66 -9.79 -2.51
CA GLU A 235 18.75 -11.22 -2.80
C GLU A 235 18.63 -12.08 -1.53
N GLN A 236 19.31 -11.71 -0.45
CA GLN A 236 19.28 -12.47 0.80
C GLN A 236 17.92 -12.44 1.50
N THR A 237 17.24 -11.29 1.45
CA THR A 237 15.93 -11.15 2.10
C THR A 237 14.83 -11.74 1.22
N GLY A 238 14.86 -11.53 -0.10
CA GLY A 238 13.75 -11.90 -1.00
C GLY A 238 12.44 -11.15 -0.70
N HIS A 239 12.48 -10.15 0.20
CA HIS A 239 11.31 -9.40 0.67
C HIS A 239 11.09 -8.11 -0.11
N VAL A 240 12.13 -7.60 -0.79
CA VAL A 240 12.03 -6.39 -1.60
C VAL A 240 11.64 -6.76 -3.02
N ARG A 241 10.49 -6.24 -3.46
CA ARG A 241 10.11 -6.24 -4.87
C ARG A 241 10.62 -4.94 -5.47
N GLY A 242 11.80 -4.97 -6.08
CA GLY A 242 12.44 -3.78 -6.63
C GLY A 242 13.85 -4.07 -7.13
N GLN A 243 14.52 -3.03 -7.59
CA GLN A 243 15.84 -3.06 -8.19
C GLN A 243 16.74 -2.01 -7.55
N VAL A 244 18.05 -2.22 -7.67
CA VAL A 244 19.06 -1.22 -7.30
C VAL A 244 19.78 -0.78 -8.57
N PHE A 245 19.71 0.52 -8.84
CA PHE A 245 20.34 1.19 -9.95
C PHE A 245 21.68 1.79 -9.52
N GLU A 246 22.67 1.67 -10.41
CA GLU A 246 23.95 2.37 -10.28
C GLU A 246 23.92 3.57 -11.23
N GLY A 247 24.16 4.78 -10.72
CA GLY A 247 24.25 5.97 -11.57
C GLY A 247 24.19 7.30 -10.84
N ASP A 248 24.44 8.38 -11.59
CA ASP A 248 24.26 9.75 -11.09
C ASP A 248 22.76 10.08 -10.99
N ALA A 249 22.30 10.35 -9.78
CA ALA A 249 20.93 10.75 -9.50
C ALA A 249 20.47 11.99 -10.29
N ARG A 250 21.39 12.89 -10.65
CA ARG A 250 21.06 14.07 -11.48
C ARG A 250 20.81 13.73 -12.95
N GLN A 251 21.17 12.53 -13.37
CA GLN A 251 21.00 12.02 -14.74
C GLN A 251 20.02 10.85 -14.83
N PHE A 252 19.44 10.43 -13.70
CA PHE A 252 18.48 9.33 -13.68
C PHE A 252 17.25 9.69 -14.53
N PRO A 253 16.83 8.85 -15.48
CA PRO A 253 15.89 9.25 -16.53
C PRO A 253 14.41 9.11 -16.17
N ASP A 254 14.05 8.44 -15.08
CA ASP A 254 12.66 8.01 -14.82
C ASP A 254 12.18 8.25 -13.38
N TYR A 255 12.35 9.47 -12.86
CA TYR A 255 11.68 9.85 -11.61
C TYR A 255 10.16 9.91 -11.80
N ALA A 256 9.70 10.25 -13.02
CA ALA A 256 8.29 10.19 -13.40
C ALA A 256 7.64 8.82 -13.10
N GLY A 257 8.39 7.71 -13.18
CA GLY A 257 7.91 6.36 -12.90
C GLY A 257 7.43 6.13 -11.45
N TYR A 258 7.88 6.96 -10.50
CA TYR A 258 7.65 6.78 -9.07
C TYR A 258 6.47 7.60 -8.54
N ASP A 259 5.90 7.14 -7.43
CA ASP A 259 4.82 7.83 -6.72
C ASP A 259 5.33 8.48 -5.43
N VAL A 260 6.40 7.92 -4.84
CA VAL A 260 7.13 8.44 -3.69
C VAL A 260 8.63 8.46 -3.98
N ILE A 261 9.28 9.60 -3.76
CA ILE A 261 10.72 9.76 -3.94
C ILE A 261 11.31 10.23 -2.61
N TYR A 262 12.24 9.44 -2.06
CA TYR A 262 13.00 9.79 -0.86
C TYR A 262 14.43 10.16 -1.24
N PHE A 263 14.94 11.23 -0.62
CA PHE A 263 16.34 11.62 -0.75
C PHE A 263 16.78 12.32 0.52
N TYR A 264 17.91 11.89 1.07
CA TYR A 264 18.48 12.49 2.27
C TYR A 264 19.95 12.84 2.07
N ARG A 265 20.17 14.04 1.53
CA ARG A 265 21.50 14.62 1.31
C ARG A 265 22.47 13.66 0.59
N PRO A 266 22.18 13.18 -0.63
CA PRO A 266 23.13 12.37 -1.38
C PRO A 266 24.40 13.14 -1.80
N MET A 267 24.34 14.47 -1.91
CA MET A 267 25.46 15.33 -2.33
C MET A 267 25.93 16.26 -1.21
N LYS A 268 27.25 16.44 -1.08
CA LYS A 268 27.91 17.35 -0.12
C LYS A 268 27.76 18.81 -0.50
N ASP A 269 27.95 19.07 -1.79
CA ASP A 269 27.91 20.41 -2.36
C ASP A 269 26.46 20.90 -2.52
N ALA A 270 26.22 22.16 -2.15
CA ALA A 270 24.89 22.75 -2.18
C ALA A 270 24.37 22.93 -3.61
N ASP A 271 25.22 23.32 -4.55
CA ASP A 271 24.79 23.51 -5.95
C ASP A 271 24.46 22.16 -6.60
N MET A 272 25.21 21.11 -6.28
CA MET A 272 24.89 19.75 -6.71
C MET A 272 23.58 19.23 -6.08
N MET A 273 23.33 19.53 -4.81
CA MET A 273 22.04 19.24 -4.17
C MET A 273 20.90 19.98 -4.88
N HIS A 274 21.09 21.25 -5.21
CA HIS A 274 20.07 22.02 -5.93
C HIS A 274 19.79 21.44 -7.32
N GLN A 275 20.84 21.07 -8.07
CA GLN A 275 20.69 20.40 -9.37
C GLN A 275 19.90 19.10 -9.26
N LEU A 276 20.13 18.32 -8.19
CA LEU A 276 19.38 17.09 -7.96
C LEU A 276 17.91 17.39 -7.63
N GLU A 277 17.64 18.34 -6.73
CA GLU A 277 16.29 18.75 -6.36
C GLU A 277 15.50 19.23 -7.58
N ASP A 278 16.11 20.09 -8.39
CA ASP A 278 15.53 20.62 -9.64
C ASP A 278 15.28 19.47 -10.63
N ARG A 279 16.25 18.56 -10.83
CA ARG A 279 16.07 17.37 -11.69
C ARG A 279 14.90 16.50 -11.25
N ILE A 280 14.78 16.21 -9.95
CA ILE A 280 13.70 15.39 -9.41
C ILE A 280 12.36 16.08 -9.67
N LEU A 281 12.24 17.38 -9.40
CA LEU A 281 11.00 18.13 -9.55
C LEU A 281 10.59 18.35 -11.01
N ASP A 282 11.54 18.55 -11.91
CA ASP A 282 11.29 18.73 -13.34
C ASP A 282 10.77 17.44 -14.00
N ASP A 283 11.20 16.28 -13.50
CA ASP A 283 10.83 14.96 -14.03
C ASP A 283 9.62 14.36 -13.31
N ALA A 284 9.47 14.64 -12.02
CA ALA A 284 8.38 14.12 -11.22
C ALA A 284 7.03 14.59 -11.75
N ARG A 285 6.06 13.66 -11.83
CA ARG A 285 4.69 14.00 -12.20
C ARG A 285 4.05 14.86 -11.10
N PRO A 286 3.14 15.80 -11.43
CA PRO A 286 2.28 16.43 -10.44
C PRO A 286 1.61 15.39 -9.53
N GLY A 287 1.58 15.68 -8.23
CA GLY A 287 1.13 14.77 -7.18
C GLY A 287 2.20 13.83 -6.63
N THR A 288 3.40 13.73 -7.22
CA THR A 288 4.47 12.87 -6.68
C THR A 288 4.84 13.31 -5.28
N VAL A 289 4.89 12.35 -4.34
CA VAL A 289 5.20 12.61 -2.94
C VAL A 289 6.71 12.60 -2.76
N LEU A 290 7.25 13.63 -2.13
CA LEU A 290 8.67 13.75 -1.83
C LEU A 290 8.90 13.61 -0.33
N ILE A 291 9.93 12.86 0.05
CA ILE A 291 10.42 12.78 1.43
C ILE A 291 11.83 13.38 1.46
N ALA A 292 11.96 14.59 2.02
CA ALA A 292 13.21 15.35 2.03
C ALA A 292 13.52 15.86 3.46
N PRO A 293 14.06 15.00 4.35
CA PRO A 293 14.18 15.32 5.78
C PRO A 293 15.43 16.12 6.12
N TYR A 294 15.63 17.28 5.49
CA TYR A 294 16.72 18.21 5.78
C TYR A 294 16.31 19.66 5.55
N ALA A 295 16.90 20.58 6.31
CA ALA A 295 16.49 21.99 6.35
C ALA A 295 16.58 22.70 4.99
N GLY A 296 17.65 22.43 4.23
CA GLY A 296 17.89 23.10 2.94
C GLY A 296 16.74 22.96 1.93
N PHE A 297 16.06 21.81 1.88
CA PHE A 297 14.91 21.63 0.99
C PHE A 297 13.72 22.51 1.41
N ALA A 298 13.43 22.55 2.71
CA ALA A 298 12.32 23.35 3.24
C ALA A 298 12.56 24.86 3.06
N GLU A 299 13.81 25.32 3.19
CA GLU A 299 14.20 26.71 2.96
C GLU A 299 14.00 27.15 1.50
N ARG A 300 14.14 26.21 0.55
CA ARG A 300 13.95 26.45 -0.88
C ARG A 300 12.51 26.35 -1.35
N LEU A 301 11.57 25.92 -0.52
CA LEU A 301 10.19 25.61 -0.93
C LEU A 301 9.53 26.72 -1.76
N GLY A 302 9.77 28.00 -1.43
CA GLY A 302 9.22 29.14 -2.18
C GLY A 302 9.72 29.28 -3.63
N SER A 303 10.79 28.58 -4.00
CA SER A 303 11.36 28.53 -5.35
C SER A 303 11.06 27.24 -6.11
N LEU A 304 10.47 26.25 -5.44
CA LEU A 304 10.22 24.93 -5.99
C LEU A 304 8.74 24.79 -6.38
N ASN A 305 8.47 24.06 -7.46
CA ASN A 305 7.09 23.71 -7.84
C ASN A 305 6.56 22.54 -6.99
N CYS A 306 6.49 22.74 -5.67
CA CYS A 306 5.96 21.77 -4.72
C CYS A 306 5.38 22.46 -3.49
N ALA A 307 4.55 21.74 -2.74
CA ALA A 307 3.97 22.23 -1.50
C ALA A 307 4.24 21.27 -0.34
N HIS A 308 4.42 21.84 0.85
CA HIS A 308 4.60 21.10 2.09
C HIS A 308 3.27 20.56 2.62
N VAL A 309 3.25 19.27 2.96
CA VAL A 309 2.09 18.60 3.56
C VAL A 309 2.25 18.54 5.09
N ALA A 310 3.27 17.83 5.57
CA ALA A 310 3.57 17.69 7.00
C ALA A 310 4.96 17.09 7.24
N GLY A 311 5.64 17.47 8.33
CA GLY A 311 6.99 16.97 8.64
C GLY A 311 7.94 17.17 7.48
N ALA A 312 8.57 16.08 7.00
CA ALA A 312 9.46 16.09 5.82
C ALA A 312 8.77 15.63 4.51
N VAL A 313 7.43 15.68 4.46
CA VAL A 313 6.64 15.22 3.32
C VAL A 313 6.12 16.41 2.51
N PHE A 314 6.38 16.38 1.22
CA PHE A 314 6.00 17.40 0.23
C PHE A 314 5.34 16.74 -0.97
N VAL A 315 4.67 17.53 -1.82
CA VAL A 315 4.04 17.04 -3.05
C VAL A 315 4.37 17.96 -4.20
N ALA A 316 4.87 17.39 -5.30
CA ALA A 316 5.24 18.12 -6.51
C ALA A 316 4.01 18.61 -7.29
N GLY A 317 4.11 19.78 -7.90
CA GLY A 317 3.13 20.32 -8.84
C GLY A 317 1.76 20.69 -8.25
N ILE A 318 1.68 20.92 -6.94
CA ILE A 318 0.46 21.38 -6.26
C ILE A 318 0.73 22.65 -5.44
N ASP A 319 -0.32 23.42 -5.19
CA ASP A 319 -0.26 24.60 -4.32
C ASP A 319 -0.49 24.26 -2.84
N ARG A 320 -0.36 25.28 -1.97
CA ARG A 320 -0.51 25.12 -0.53
C ARG A 320 -1.92 24.70 -0.11
N GLY A 321 -2.97 25.22 -0.76
CA GLY A 321 -4.35 24.86 -0.45
C GLY A 321 -4.63 23.40 -0.78
N GLN A 322 -4.17 22.95 -1.95
CA GLN A 322 -4.23 21.54 -2.34
C GLN A 322 -3.46 20.63 -1.38
N ALA A 323 -2.30 21.07 -0.88
CA ALA A 323 -1.53 20.32 0.11
C ALA A 323 -2.24 20.23 1.47
N ASP A 324 -2.90 21.29 1.92
CA ASP A 324 -3.67 21.29 3.17
C ASP A 324 -4.91 20.38 3.05
N ASP A 325 -5.63 20.41 1.92
CA ASP A 325 -6.73 19.48 1.63
C ASP A 325 -6.25 18.02 1.61
N LEU A 326 -5.10 17.77 0.96
CA LEU A 326 -4.50 16.45 0.88
C LEU A 326 -4.02 15.95 2.25
N ARG A 327 -3.49 16.83 3.10
CA ARG A 327 -3.15 16.50 4.50
C ARG A 327 -4.39 16.01 5.24
N LEU A 328 -5.49 16.77 5.18
CA LEU A 328 -6.74 16.42 5.86
C LEU A 328 -7.33 15.09 5.35
N ALA A 329 -7.22 14.83 4.04
CA ALA A 329 -7.62 13.56 3.45
C ALA A 329 -6.70 12.42 3.93
N ALA A 330 -5.38 12.61 3.94
CA ALA A 330 -4.40 11.62 4.38
C ALA A 330 -4.52 11.30 5.88
N GLU A 331 -4.90 12.27 6.72
CA GLU A 331 -5.20 12.05 8.14
C GLU A 331 -6.39 11.10 8.34
N ARG A 332 -7.28 10.96 7.36
CA ARG A 332 -8.41 10.01 7.39
C ARG A 332 -8.05 8.60 6.89
N ILE A 333 -6.87 8.41 6.30
CA ILE A 333 -6.36 7.08 5.96
C ILE A 333 -5.89 6.39 7.25
N VAL A 334 -6.24 5.12 7.44
CA VAL A 334 -5.90 4.36 8.66
C VAL A 334 -4.38 4.13 8.72
N PRO A 335 -3.74 4.20 9.90
CA PRO A 335 -2.30 4.00 10.06
C PRO A 335 -1.85 2.53 10.07
N GLU A 336 -2.63 1.61 9.49
CA GLU A 336 -2.29 0.18 9.53
C GLU A 336 -1.22 -0.16 8.50
N LEU A 337 -0.20 -0.89 8.94
CA LEU A 337 0.88 -1.36 8.09
C LEU A 337 0.50 -2.70 7.48
N ALA A 338 0.31 -2.72 6.17
CA ALA A 338 0.29 -3.96 5.43
C ALA A 338 0.64 -3.68 3.97
N PRO A 339 1.71 -4.30 3.44
CA PRO A 339 2.11 -4.09 2.07
C PRO A 339 0.97 -4.49 1.14
N LEU A 340 0.73 -3.59 0.20
CA LEU A 340 -0.37 -3.60 -0.73
C LEU A 340 -0.24 -4.79 -1.70
N PRO A 341 -1.24 -5.70 -1.83
CA PRO A 341 -1.18 -6.78 -2.79
C PRO A 341 -1.10 -6.23 -4.22
N LEU A 342 -0.15 -6.76 -5.02
CA LEU A 342 0.04 -6.38 -6.42
C LEU A 342 -1.03 -6.93 -7.36
N GLU A 343 -1.73 -7.99 -6.92
CA GLU A 343 -2.68 -8.72 -7.74
C GLU A 343 -4.06 -8.68 -7.10
N ALA A 344 -5.08 -8.55 -7.96
CA ALA A 344 -6.47 -8.66 -7.55
C ALA A 344 -6.72 -10.05 -6.94
N ASP A 345 -7.50 -10.09 -5.86
CA ASP A 345 -7.87 -11.34 -5.22
C ASP A 345 -8.78 -12.15 -6.17
N PRO A 346 -8.31 -13.28 -6.73
CA PRO A 346 -9.08 -14.06 -7.71
C PRO A 346 -10.34 -14.68 -7.09
N LEU A 347 -10.44 -14.72 -5.75
CA LEU A 347 -11.58 -15.24 -5.02
C LEU A 347 -12.50 -14.13 -4.50
N GLY A 348 -12.20 -12.85 -4.73
CA GLY A 348 -12.97 -11.71 -4.23
C GLY A 348 -14.44 -11.72 -4.66
N GLY A 349 -14.73 -11.93 -5.94
CA GLY A 349 -16.10 -11.96 -6.48
C GLY A 349 -16.88 -10.69 -6.11
N TYR A 350 -18.08 -10.83 -5.55
CA TYR A 350 -18.89 -9.68 -5.13
C TYR A 350 -18.24 -8.84 -4.00
N LEU A 351 -17.21 -9.36 -3.31
CA LEU A 351 -16.48 -8.62 -2.27
C LEU A 351 -15.41 -7.70 -2.84
N THR A 352 -14.99 -7.89 -4.08
CA THR A 352 -13.87 -7.15 -4.70
C THR A 352 -13.96 -5.63 -4.52
N PRO A 353 -15.11 -4.97 -4.76
CA PRO A 353 -15.21 -3.52 -4.55
C PRO A 353 -14.88 -3.09 -3.12
N ILE A 354 -15.32 -3.84 -2.11
CA ILE A 354 -15.03 -3.54 -0.70
C ILE A 354 -13.56 -3.80 -0.39
N LEU A 355 -12.99 -4.90 -0.90
CA LEU A 355 -11.56 -5.21 -0.71
C LEU A 355 -10.67 -4.09 -1.27
N GLU A 356 -11.00 -3.58 -2.47
CA GLU A 356 -10.29 -2.47 -3.12
C GLU A 356 -10.47 -1.15 -2.36
N ALA A 357 -11.67 -0.83 -1.90
CA ALA A 357 -11.91 0.37 -1.10
C ALA A 357 -11.21 0.31 0.27
N SER A 358 -11.21 -0.87 0.91
CA SER A 358 -10.51 -1.11 2.17
C SER A 358 -8.99 -0.93 1.99
N TYR A 359 -8.46 -1.43 0.88
CA TYR A 359 -7.08 -1.23 0.46
C TYR A 359 -6.74 0.26 0.25
N ALA A 360 -7.59 1.01 -0.45
CA ALA A 360 -7.38 2.44 -0.71
C ALA A 360 -7.34 3.27 0.59
N ASN A 361 -7.88 2.73 1.68
CA ASN A 361 -7.88 3.33 3.02
C ASN A 361 -6.81 2.73 3.96
N ALA A 362 -5.80 2.03 3.42
CA ALA A 362 -4.72 1.36 4.16
C ALA A 362 -5.20 0.32 5.19
N TYR A 363 -6.31 -0.37 4.91
CA TYR A 363 -6.86 -1.41 5.79
C TYR A 363 -7.09 -2.71 5.00
N PRO A 364 -6.05 -3.44 4.58
CA PRO A 364 -6.25 -4.62 3.74
C PRO A 364 -6.89 -5.77 4.54
N ILE A 365 -7.92 -6.37 3.96
CA ILE A 365 -8.62 -7.53 4.53
C ILE A 365 -7.92 -8.80 4.06
N ARG A 366 -7.35 -9.57 5.01
CA ARG A 366 -6.63 -10.81 4.74
C ARG A 366 -7.56 -12.02 4.56
#